data_AF-A0A164RHW1-F1
#
_entry.id   AF-A0A164RHW1-F1
#
_cell.length_a   1.000
_cell.length_b   1.000
_cell.length_c   1.000
_cell.angle_alpha   90.00
_cell.angle_beta   90.00
_cell.angle_gamma   90.00
#
_symmetry.space_group_name_H-M   'P 1'
#
loop_
_entity.id
_entity.type
_entity.pdbx_description
1 polymer ?
#
loop_
_entity_poly.entity_id
_entity_poly.type
_entity_poly.pdbx_seq_one_letter_code
_entity_poly.pdbx_strand_id
1 'polypeptide(L)'
;MGQTGRGIIYPSGDVLHPSKEWWAQLATTTDAAIGDAEAAASFVKGAIAEGTDLNTITTAGVYSVATNAIGESLVNGPGLGAGTVLVTRTLNGFVSQQYITIGNATTVWLRSVVSVGSGTWSSWRDMRADPITVLTSGSDLNALRTPGLYVAETAGVAASLLNAPDALPGVLEVLQVSPVLTVQRWSSTLGSGSMFFRATTSASTGNWTGWRNLFSGATTVTDAGPYRHVDLVSRARVRRGGRIGTGGKPVVALRFDHHLDAFEAKVLPLLKQYQLPWAQAINPQNLGTGDDNMTWAELQTMCLDHGGEVWNHGGNHGNATTPQALQEQIVDSLTTLRTNLPGLAVEGWCPPGLAAGAYMGASPFATTAQNTETAAGQLIMGNHAFVAGYAPGQYRVLDPTAQPIGAPHITIDDAAPSSITSALNTAIARGVGVAFMLHANYLDEAGYLTTAQLAAFLADIAARRDAGTLVVLSYSGLWLADSDTARRHDVAPPTQAPVAVPGSTAHVVQITQYRQDQHLGASREVLVDVEAGAATTLTVQVGAGEVSTHNVPAGVSRVRRVVTLPADASANIPVTVTPAAGVTVNRVSVLAV
;
A
#
# COMPACT_ATOMS: atom_id res chain seq x y z
N MET A 1 2.11 43.67 31.85
CA MET A 1 3.26 42.75 31.91
C MET A 1 2.84 41.52 32.72
N GLY A 2 3.11 40.31 32.21
CA GLY A 2 3.05 38.99 32.89
C GLY A 2 1.66 38.40 33.15
N GLN A 3 1.17 37.38 32.41
CA GLN A 3 1.43 35.92 32.53
C GLN A 3 1.11 35.34 33.93
N THR A 4 0.49 34.17 34.17
CA THR A 4 -0.08 33.03 33.40
C THR A 4 -0.72 32.08 34.41
N GLY A 5 -1.73 31.28 34.03
CA GLY A 5 -2.09 30.05 34.77
C GLY A 5 -3.58 29.70 34.82
N ARG A 6 -4.22 29.44 33.68
CA ARG A 6 -5.54 28.79 33.62
C ARG A 6 -5.36 27.29 33.79
N GLY A 7 -5.72 26.75 34.95
CA GLY A 7 -5.94 25.32 35.15
C GLY A 7 -7.29 24.92 34.54
N ILE A 8 -7.25 24.13 33.47
CA ILE A 8 -8.42 23.41 32.98
C ILE A 8 -8.55 22.16 33.83
N ILE A 9 -9.65 22.06 34.58
CA ILE A 9 -10.08 20.85 35.28
C ILE A 9 -10.71 19.94 34.21
N TYR A 10 -10.13 18.77 33.98
CA TYR A 10 -10.75 17.72 33.18
C TYR A 10 -11.86 17.05 34.01
N PRO A 11 -13.05 16.79 33.43
CA PRO A 11 -14.04 15.96 34.10
C PRO A 11 -13.52 14.52 34.19
N SER A 12 -13.50 13.98 35.41
CA SER A 12 -13.27 12.57 35.68
C SER A 12 -14.51 11.78 35.26
N GLY A 13 -14.39 11.03 34.17
CA GLY A 13 -15.44 10.17 33.65
C GLY A 13 -15.39 10.06 32.15
N ASP A 14 -14.37 9.38 31.61
CA ASP A 14 -14.40 8.97 30.21
C ASP A 14 -15.42 7.84 30.05
N VAL A 15 -16.62 8.26 29.66
CA VAL A 15 -17.58 7.46 28.91
C VAL A 15 -16.85 6.93 27.68
N LEU A 16 -16.54 5.63 27.70
CA LEU A 16 -16.16 4.87 26.52
C LEU A 16 -17.23 5.11 25.44
N HIS A 17 -16.82 5.74 24.34
CA HIS A 17 -17.68 5.96 23.18
C HIS A 17 -18.16 4.60 22.64
N PRO A 18 -19.45 4.44 22.29
CA PRO A 18 -20.07 3.16 21.97
C PRO A 18 -19.61 2.53 20.64
N SER A 19 -18.48 2.94 20.04
CA SER A 19 -17.97 2.24 18.86
C SER A 19 -17.20 0.96 19.23
N LYS A 20 -16.39 0.95 20.30
CA LYS A 20 -15.55 -0.24 20.62
C LYS A 20 -16.31 -1.41 21.26
N GLU A 21 -17.27 -1.16 22.14
CA GLU A 21 -18.06 -2.24 22.77
C GLU A 21 -19.21 -2.74 21.87
N TRP A 22 -19.65 -1.92 20.92
CA TRP A 22 -20.69 -2.31 19.96
C TRP A 22 -20.15 -3.26 18.88
N TRP A 23 -18.86 -3.17 18.53
CA TRP A 23 -18.18 -4.17 17.70
C TRP A 23 -18.06 -5.54 18.37
N ALA A 24 -17.96 -5.61 19.70
CA ALA A 24 -17.89 -6.89 20.43
C ALA A 24 -19.26 -7.61 20.51
N GLN A 25 -20.37 -6.89 20.28
CA GLN A 25 -21.73 -7.42 20.43
C GLN A 25 -22.42 -7.79 19.09
N LEU A 26 -21.82 -7.47 17.94
CA LEU A 26 -22.33 -7.85 16.61
C LEU A 26 -21.72 -9.16 16.07
N ALA A 27 -21.32 -10.05 16.98
CA ALA A 27 -20.68 -11.33 16.71
C ALA A 27 -21.67 -12.43 16.27
N THR A 28 -22.39 -12.24 15.16
CA THR A 28 -23.00 -13.35 14.42
C THR A 28 -23.05 -13.04 12.93
N THR A 29 -22.44 -13.92 12.11
CA THR A 29 -22.31 -13.95 10.65
C THR A 29 -21.04 -13.30 10.06
N THR A 30 -20.15 -14.17 9.54
CA THR A 30 -19.13 -14.04 8.46
C THR A 30 -18.16 -12.85 8.39
N ASP A 31 -18.45 -11.67 8.93
CA ASP A 31 -17.63 -10.47 8.79
C ASP A 31 -16.56 -10.34 9.90
N ALA A 32 -16.71 -11.05 11.04
CA ALA A 32 -15.72 -11.09 12.13
C ALA A 32 -14.36 -11.69 11.71
N ALA A 33 -14.36 -12.53 10.67
CA ALA A 33 -13.15 -13.16 10.15
C ALA A 33 -12.18 -12.15 9.51
N ILE A 34 -12.66 -10.98 9.06
CA ILE A 34 -11.82 -9.98 8.37
C ILE A 34 -10.92 -9.25 9.38
N GLY A 35 -11.48 -8.79 10.50
CA GLY A 35 -10.69 -8.11 11.54
C GLY A 35 -9.63 -9.01 12.16
N ASP A 36 -9.96 -10.27 12.42
CA ASP A 36 -9.02 -11.25 12.97
C ASP A 36 -7.98 -11.71 11.93
N ALA A 37 -8.36 -11.83 10.65
CA ALA A 37 -7.42 -12.13 9.57
C ALA A 37 -6.44 -10.97 9.30
N GLU A 38 -6.91 -9.71 9.34
CA GLU A 38 -6.09 -8.51 9.17
C GLU A 38 -5.12 -8.29 10.36
N ALA A 39 -5.55 -8.56 11.59
CA ALA A 39 -4.69 -8.53 12.78
C ALA A 39 -3.63 -9.65 12.75
N ALA A 40 -4.00 -10.86 12.29
CA ALA A 40 -3.06 -11.97 12.12
C ALA A 40 -2.02 -11.71 11.01
N ALA A 41 -2.34 -10.87 10.01
CA ALA A 41 -1.49 -10.58 8.86
C ALA A 41 -0.47 -9.47 9.09
N SER A 42 -0.70 -8.62 10.09
CA SER A 42 0.22 -7.54 10.40
C SER A 42 1.61 -8.07 10.75
N PHE A 43 2.65 -7.56 10.09
CA PHE A 43 4.02 -7.77 10.55
C PHE A 43 4.19 -7.14 11.93
N VAL A 44 3.45 -6.09 12.27
CA VAL A 44 3.31 -5.62 13.66
C VAL A 44 2.27 -6.48 14.36
N LYS A 45 2.72 -7.47 15.12
CA LYS A 45 1.86 -8.47 15.79
C LYS A 45 1.17 -7.94 17.06
N GLY A 46 1.32 -6.66 17.36
CA GLY A 46 0.70 -5.99 18.50
C GLY A 46 1.60 -5.95 19.74
N ALA A 47 1.00 -5.63 20.89
CA ALA A 47 1.69 -5.54 22.16
C ALA A 47 1.84 -6.92 22.81
N ILE A 48 3.02 -7.18 23.37
CA ILE A 48 3.29 -8.33 24.23
C ILE A 48 2.66 -8.06 25.60
N ALA A 49 1.92 -9.03 26.12
CA ALA A 49 1.31 -8.94 27.44
C ALA A 49 2.34 -9.17 28.56
N GLU A 50 2.05 -8.66 29.76
CA GLU A 50 2.82 -8.92 30.97
C GLU A 50 2.99 -10.43 31.22
N GLY A 51 4.19 -10.86 31.64
CA GLY A 51 4.48 -12.27 31.93
C GLY A 51 4.63 -13.19 30.71
N THR A 52 4.52 -12.65 29.48
CA THR A 52 4.63 -13.48 28.26
C THR A 52 6.00 -14.18 28.19
N ASP A 53 5.99 -15.48 27.92
CA ASP A 53 7.20 -16.24 27.63
C ASP A 53 7.65 -16.01 26.18
N LEU A 54 8.76 -15.30 26.01
CA LEU A 54 9.29 -15.00 24.68
C LEU A 54 9.70 -16.26 23.91
N ASN A 55 9.90 -17.41 24.57
CA ASN A 55 10.16 -18.67 23.86
C ASN A 55 8.98 -19.13 23.00
N THR A 56 7.76 -18.69 23.33
CA THR A 56 6.54 -19.04 22.59
C THR A 56 6.29 -18.13 21.38
N ILE A 57 6.93 -16.97 21.34
CA ILE A 57 6.77 -15.98 20.28
C ILE A 57 7.66 -16.34 19.07
N THR A 58 7.17 -17.27 18.25
CA THR A 58 7.92 -17.86 17.12
C THR A 58 7.45 -17.40 15.74
N THR A 59 6.29 -16.74 15.68
CA THR A 59 5.74 -16.19 14.43
C THR A 59 6.55 -14.96 14.02
N ALA A 60 6.99 -14.91 12.76
CA ALA A 60 7.74 -13.77 12.24
C ALA A 60 6.91 -12.48 12.34
N GLY A 61 7.53 -11.41 12.83
CA GLY A 61 6.85 -10.15 13.14
C GLY A 61 7.63 -9.24 14.06
N VAL A 62 7.12 -8.03 14.24
CA VAL A 62 7.53 -7.01 15.20
C VAL A 62 6.45 -6.92 16.27
N TYR A 63 6.85 -7.02 17.53
CA TYR A 63 5.98 -7.01 18.69
C TYR A 63 6.41 -5.87 19.59
N SER A 64 5.46 -5.08 20.11
CA SER A 64 5.80 -3.98 21.02
C SER A 64 5.80 -4.45 22.47
N VAL A 65 6.75 -3.97 23.26
CA VAL A 65 6.77 -4.08 24.72
C VAL A 65 6.51 -2.68 25.25
N ALA A 66 5.25 -2.40 25.52
CA ALA A 66 4.76 -1.02 25.65
C ALA A 66 5.31 -0.27 26.88
N THR A 67 5.67 -0.98 27.96
CA THR A 67 6.10 -0.37 29.23
C THR A 67 7.28 -1.12 29.82
N ASN A 68 7.99 -0.44 30.74
CA ASN A 68 9.10 -1.07 31.47
C ASN A 68 8.63 -2.26 32.31
N ALA A 69 7.48 -2.12 32.97
CA ALA A 69 6.89 -3.20 33.76
C ALA A 69 6.63 -4.45 32.91
N ILE A 70 6.11 -4.30 31.69
CA ILE A 70 5.92 -5.43 30.78
C ILE A 70 7.27 -6.06 30.43
N GLY A 71 8.26 -5.27 30.02
CA GLY A 71 9.57 -5.79 29.63
C GLY A 71 10.29 -6.55 30.76
N GLU A 72 10.20 -6.02 31.99
CA GLU A 72 10.76 -6.63 33.19
C GLU A 72 10.04 -7.93 33.59
N SER A 73 8.75 -8.04 33.27
CA SER A 73 7.93 -9.22 33.57
C SER A 73 8.12 -10.38 32.57
N LEU A 74 8.78 -10.16 31.43
CA LEU A 74 8.83 -11.16 30.35
C LEU A 74 9.60 -12.41 30.78
N VAL A 75 8.94 -13.56 30.68
CA VAL A 75 9.58 -14.85 30.93
C VAL A 75 10.52 -15.17 29.77
N ASN A 76 11.74 -15.60 30.09
CA ASN A 76 12.83 -15.78 29.13
C ASN A 76 13.12 -14.52 28.28
N GLY A 77 12.76 -13.33 28.76
CA GLY A 77 13.23 -12.06 28.19
C GLY A 77 14.65 -11.72 28.64
N PRO A 78 15.28 -10.72 28.03
CA PRO A 78 16.57 -10.22 28.52
C PRO A 78 16.45 -9.45 29.86
N GLY A 79 15.23 -9.31 30.41
CA GLY A 79 14.96 -8.69 31.72
C GLY A 79 15.08 -7.16 31.70
N LEU A 80 14.55 -6.51 30.65
CA LEU A 80 14.79 -5.10 30.36
C LEU A 80 13.47 -4.34 30.20
N GLY A 81 13.53 -3.00 30.29
CA GLY A 81 12.36 -2.14 30.14
C GLY A 81 11.68 -2.18 28.76
N ALA A 82 10.83 -1.18 28.50
CA ALA A 82 10.03 -1.06 27.29
C ALA A 82 10.89 -1.20 26.02
N GLY A 83 10.28 -1.66 24.93
CA GLY A 83 11.04 -1.96 23.72
C GLY A 83 10.23 -2.58 22.61
N THR A 84 10.96 -3.23 21.71
CA THR A 84 10.42 -3.92 20.55
C THR A 84 11.10 -5.27 20.40
N VAL A 85 10.32 -6.34 20.20
CA VAL A 85 10.83 -7.65 19.82
C VAL A 85 10.60 -7.86 18.35
N LEU A 86 11.67 -8.04 17.59
CA LEU A 86 11.64 -8.51 16.22
C LEU A 86 11.87 -10.02 16.20
N VAL A 87 10.96 -10.76 15.58
CA VAL A 87 11.07 -12.19 15.31
C VAL A 87 11.24 -12.40 13.81
N THR A 88 12.31 -13.10 13.43
CA THR A 88 12.53 -13.53 12.04
C THR A 88 12.50 -15.05 11.98
N ARG A 89 11.93 -15.58 10.89
CA ARG A 89 11.87 -17.03 10.65
C ARG A 89 12.40 -17.35 9.26
N THR A 90 13.26 -18.36 9.15
CA THR A 90 13.73 -18.86 7.85
C THR A 90 12.78 -19.93 7.30
N LEU A 91 12.85 -20.20 5.99
CA LEU A 91 12.04 -21.24 5.32
C LEU A 91 12.26 -22.64 5.91
N ASN A 92 13.44 -22.89 6.48
CA ASN A 92 13.75 -24.16 7.14
C ASN A 92 13.20 -24.22 8.58
N GLY A 93 12.39 -23.25 9.01
CA GLY A 93 11.74 -23.22 10.31
C GLY A 93 12.59 -22.66 11.45
N PHE A 94 13.77 -22.10 11.15
CA PHE A 94 14.66 -21.50 12.15
C PHE A 94 14.13 -20.14 12.61
N VAL A 95 14.15 -19.86 13.91
CA VAL A 95 13.63 -18.61 14.49
C VAL A 95 14.73 -17.84 15.22
N SER A 96 14.85 -16.53 14.95
CA SER A 96 15.67 -15.62 15.74
C SER A 96 14.87 -14.46 16.28
N GLN A 97 15.28 -13.93 17.43
CA GLN A 97 14.66 -12.80 18.10
C GLN A 97 15.68 -11.71 18.37
N GLN A 98 15.28 -10.47 18.13
CA GLN A 98 16.02 -9.26 18.47
C GLN A 98 15.16 -8.42 19.41
N TYR A 99 15.67 -8.08 20.58
CA TYR A 99 15.02 -7.16 21.52
C TYR A 99 15.73 -5.81 21.46
N ILE A 100 14.99 -4.74 21.19
CA ILE A 100 15.51 -3.37 21.16
C ILE A 100 14.83 -2.60 22.30
N THR A 101 15.59 -2.21 23.33
CA THR A 101 15.05 -1.39 24.42
C THR A 101 14.85 0.06 23.98
N ILE A 102 13.77 0.67 24.42
CA ILE A 102 13.45 2.09 24.18
C ILE A 102 13.58 2.80 25.53
N GLY A 103 14.53 3.74 25.65
CA GLY A 103 14.84 4.46 26.90
C GLY A 103 16.16 5.22 26.82
N ASN A 104 16.69 5.67 27.97
CA ASN A 104 17.91 6.51 28.07
C ASN A 104 19.19 5.85 27.52
N ALA A 105 19.19 4.53 27.33
CA ALA A 105 20.18 3.82 26.55
C ALA A 105 19.47 2.79 25.67
N THR A 106 19.52 2.97 24.36
CA THR A 106 19.06 1.96 23.41
C THR A 106 20.04 0.79 23.44
N THR A 107 19.52 -0.39 23.79
CA THR A 107 20.30 -1.62 23.86
C THR A 107 19.68 -2.63 22.92
N VAL A 108 20.51 -3.43 22.27
CA VAL A 108 20.07 -4.42 21.30
C VAL A 108 20.52 -5.78 21.80
N TRP A 109 19.56 -6.68 21.96
CA TRP A 109 19.80 -8.04 22.40
C TRP A 109 19.38 -9.02 21.33
N LEU A 110 20.10 -10.12 21.21
CA LEU A 110 19.78 -11.15 20.24
C LEU A 110 19.78 -12.54 20.86
N ARG A 111 18.92 -13.42 20.34
CA ARG A 111 18.96 -14.87 20.55
C ARG A 111 18.32 -15.63 19.39
N SER A 112 18.47 -16.94 19.37
CA SER A 112 17.81 -17.80 18.39
C SER A 112 17.56 -19.21 18.92
N VAL A 113 16.68 -19.98 18.26
CA VAL A 113 16.56 -21.41 18.56
C VAL A 113 17.88 -22.12 18.22
N VAL A 114 18.31 -23.09 19.02
CA VAL A 114 19.61 -23.77 18.82
C VAL A 114 19.54 -24.77 17.67
N SER A 115 18.35 -25.34 17.44
CA SER A 115 18.04 -26.19 16.28
C SER A 115 16.55 -26.15 15.98
N VAL A 116 16.20 -26.32 14.69
CA VAL A 116 14.80 -26.32 14.22
C VAL A 116 14.02 -27.41 14.94
N GLY A 117 12.87 -27.06 15.52
CA GLY A 117 11.97 -28.02 16.19
C GLY A 117 12.38 -28.46 17.60
N SER A 118 13.55 -28.04 18.11
CA SER A 118 13.98 -28.42 19.48
C SER A 118 13.25 -27.68 20.60
N GLY A 119 12.72 -26.48 20.32
CA GLY A 119 12.19 -25.58 21.35
C GLY A 119 13.27 -24.97 22.26
N THR A 120 14.54 -25.31 22.06
CA THR A 120 15.67 -24.81 22.88
C THR A 120 16.18 -23.49 22.32
N TRP A 121 16.30 -22.47 23.16
CA TRP A 121 16.81 -21.15 22.79
C TRP A 121 18.24 -20.92 23.28
N SER A 122 19.03 -20.16 22.53
CA SER A 122 20.27 -19.60 23.03
C SER A 122 19.98 -18.55 24.11
N SER A 123 20.96 -18.28 24.97
CA SER A 123 20.92 -17.12 25.87
C SER A 123 20.82 -15.82 25.07
N TRP A 124 20.22 -14.79 25.67
CA TRP A 124 20.26 -13.44 25.14
C TRP A 124 21.69 -12.88 25.20
N ARG A 125 22.11 -12.21 24.13
CA ARG A 125 23.41 -11.54 24.03
C ARG A 125 23.25 -10.03 23.85
N ASP A 126 23.90 -9.22 24.68
CA ASP A 126 23.95 -7.75 24.53
C ASP A 126 24.95 -7.39 23.43
N MET A 127 24.46 -6.78 22.35
CA MET A 127 25.27 -6.40 21.21
C MET A 127 26.23 -5.24 21.51
N ARG A 128 26.06 -4.50 22.62
CA ARG A 128 27.00 -3.43 23.02
C ARG A 128 28.24 -3.96 23.71
N ALA A 129 28.17 -5.16 24.28
CA ALA A 129 29.29 -5.80 24.95
C ALA A 129 30.25 -6.46 23.94
N ASP A 130 29.82 -6.63 22.69
CA ASP A 130 30.65 -7.17 21.62
C ASP A 130 31.67 -6.10 21.17
N PRO A 131 32.99 -6.42 21.13
CA PRO A 131 33.99 -5.48 20.65
C PRO A 131 33.74 -5.12 19.18
N ILE A 132 33.69 -3.82 18.88
CA ILE A 132 33.57 -3.32 17.52
C ILE A 132 34.92 -3.49 16.81
N THR A 133 34.95 -4.25 15.74
CA THR A 133 36.13 -4.44 14.90
C THR A 133 36.05 -3.55 13.67
N VAL A 134 36.98 -2.61 13.50
CA VAL A 134 37.04 -1.78 12.29
C VAL A 134 37.58 -2.60 11.12
N LEU A 135 36.82 -2.65 10.02
CA LEU A 135 37.20 -3.31 8.79
C LEU A 135 38.23 -2.46 8.02
N THR A 136 39.22 -3.11 7.44
CA THR A 136 40.22 -2.46 6.58
C THR A 136 39.92 -2.70 5.11
N SER A 137 40.49 -1.90 4.21
CA SER A 137 40.33 -2.10 2.77
C SER A 137 40.70 -3.52 2.32
N GLY A 138 39.91 -4.09 1.41
CA GLY A 138 40.10 -5.46 0.92
C GLY A 138 39.66 -6.57 1.87
N SER A 139 39.10 -6.24 3.05
CA SER A 139 38.58 -7.26 3.97
C SER A 139 37.50 -8.10 3.29
N ASP A 140 37.59 -9.42 3.43
CA ASP A 140 36.60 -10.35 2.89
C ASP A 140 35.54 -10.68 3.94
N LEU A 141 34.29 -10.27 3.68
CA LEU A 141 33.19 -10.58 4.59
C LEU A 141 32.93 -12.09 4.66
N ASN A 142 33.35 -12.87 3.66
CA ASN A 142 33.29 -14.32 3.72
C ASN A 142 34.26 -14.93 4.73
N ALA A 143 35.29 -14.21 5.20
CA ALA A 143 36.19 -14.72 6.24
C ALA A 143 35.68 -14.47 7.66
N LEU A 144 34.72 -13.55 7.83
CA LEU A 144 34.23 -13.12 9.13
C LEU A 144 33.18 -14.10 9.68
N ARG A 145 33.65 -15.11 10.42
CA ARG A 145 32.81 -16.13 11.09
C ARG A 145 32.63 -15.89 12.58
N THR A 146 33.55 -15.15 13.21
CA THR A 146 33.50 -14.88 14.64
C THR A 146 32.33 -13.96 14.95
N PRO A 147 31.48 -14.31 15.94
CA PRO A 147 30.42 -13.41 16.38
C PRO A 147 30.95 -12.04 16.78
N GLY A 148 30.26 -10.98 16.36
CA GLY A 148 30.61 -9.61 16.73
C GLY A 148 30.08 -8.57 15.76
N LEU A 149 30.43 -7.31 16.05
CA LEU A 149 30.15 -6.18 15.19
C LEU A 149 31.41 -5.75 14.47
N TYR A 150 31.30 -5.58 13.16
CA TYR A 150 32.37 -5.08 12.31
C TYR A 150 31.91 -3.83 11.58
N VAL A 151 32.76 -2.82 11.45
CA VAL A 151 32.36 -1.53 10.90
C VAL A 151 33.26 -1.14 9.73
N ALA A 152 32.66 -0.82 8.59
CA ALA A 152 33.33 -0.09 7.52
C ALA A 152 32.99 1.39 7.65
N GLU A 153 33.93 2.18 8.18
CA GLU A 153 33.68 3.57 8.57
C GLU A 153 33.63 4.54 7.39
N THR A 154 34.27 4.21 6.27
CA THR A 154 34.41 5.13 5.13
C THR A 154 33.98 4.48 3.82
N ALA A 155 33.55 5.31 2.87
CA ALA A 155 33.08 4.82 1.57
C ALA A 155 34.21 4.13 0.79
N GLY A 156 35.46 4.60 0.94
CA GLY A 156 36.62 3.97 0.32
C GLY A 156 36.89 2.56 0.87
N VAL A 157 36.73 2.35 2.18
CA VAL A 157 36.83 1.01 2.77
C VAL A 157 35.69 0.14 2.28
N ALA A 158 34.44 0.59 2.40
CA ALA A 158 33.26 -0.19 2.01
C ALA A 158 33.28 -0.63 0.55
N ALA A 159 33.62 0.29 -0.38
CA ALA A 159 33.74 -0.01 -1.81
C ALA A 159 34.84 -1.03 -2.13
N SER A 160 35.81 -1.22 -1.24
CA SER A 160 36.92 -2.16 -1.40
C SER A 160 36.71 -3.51 -0.72
N LEU A 161 35.61 -3.67 0.04
CA LEU A 161 35.32 -4.94 0.73
C LEU A 161 35.00 -6.04 -0.28
N LEU A 162 35.56 -7.23 -0.06
CA LEU A 162 35.23 -8.39 -0.86
C LEU A 162 33.96 -9.04 -0.29
N ASN A 163 33.09 -9.49 -1.19
CA ASN A 163 31.82 -10.14 -0.86
C ASN A 163 30.90 -9.29 0.05
N ALA A 164 31.00 -7.96 -0.03
CA ALA A 164 30.04 -7.05 0.58
C ALA A 164 28.76 -6.92 -0.26
N PRO A 165 27.59 -6.68 0.38
CA PRO A 165 26.33 -6.54 -0.35
C PRO A 165 26.19 -5.17 -1.05
N ASP A 166 26.90 -4.14 -0.59
CA ASP A 166 26.97 -2.83 -1.21
C ASP A 166 28.33 -2.16 -0.95
N ALA A 167 28.54 -1.02 -1.61
CA ALA A 167 29.77 -0.22 -1.51
C ALA A 167 29.62 0.96 -0.52
N LEU A 168 28.63 0.92 0.37
CA LEU A 168 28.34 2.02 1.30
C LEU A 168 28.91 1.71 2.69
N PRO A 169 29.39 2.72 3.44
CA PRO A 169 29.76 2.54 4.84
C PRO A 169 28.65 1.86 5.63
N GLY A 170 29.01 1.02 6.59
CA GLY A 170 28.03 0.15 7.23
C GLY A 170 28.58 -0.66 8.39
N VAL A 171 27.65 -1.32 9.06
CA VAL A 171 27.92 -2.24 10.15
C VAL A 171 27.56 -3.65 9.71
N LEU A 172 28.53 -4.55 9.74
CA LEU A 172 28.31 -5.99 9.66
C LEU A 172 28.10 -6.54 11.07
N GLU A 173 27.01 -7.24 11.27
CA GLU A 173 26.82 -8.12 12.41
C GLU A 173 27.06 -9.56 11.96
N VAL A 174 27.94 -10.25 12.67
CA VAL A 174 28.18 -11.69 12.50
C VAL A 174 27.59 -12.43 13.69
N LEU A 175 26.80 -13.45 13.41
CA LEU A 175 26.08 -14.25 14.39
C LEU A 175 26.44 -15.71 14.18
N GLN A 176 27.00 -16.35 15.18
CA GLN A 176 27.15 -17.79 15.19
C GLN A 176 25.92 -18.39 15.86
N VAL A 177 25.12 -19.05 15.04
CA VAL A 177 23.81 -19.57 15.39
C VAL A 177 23.89 -21.00 15.93
N SER A 178 24.88 -21.75 15.42
CA SER A 178 25.34 -23.02 15.97
C SER A 178 26.85 -23.13 15.67
N PRO A 179 27.57 -24.14 16.17
CA PRO A 179 28.98 -24.33 15.82
C PRO A 179 29.25 -24.37 14.31
N VAL A 180 28.20 -24.60 13.51
CA VAL A 180 28.28 -24.86 12.07
C VAL A 180 27.44 -23.92 11.20
N LEU A 181 26.70 -22.97 11.81
CA LEU A 181 25.84 -22.02 11.10
C LEU A 181 26.21 -20.60 11.50
N THR A 182 26.56 -19.78 10.51
CA THR A 182 26.82 -18.35 10.70
C THR A 182 25.81 -17.55 9.89
N VAL A 183 25.23 -16.52 10.51
CA VAL A 183 24.40 -15.51 9.87
C VAL A 183 25.17 -14.20 9.85
N GLN A 184 25.05 -13.47 8.76
CA GLN A 184 25.58 -12.12 8.63
C GLN A 184 24.46 -11.15 8.29
N ARG A 185 24.48 -9.98 8.93
CA ARG A 185 23.60 -8.86 8.62
C ARG A 185 24.42 -7.61 8.36
N TRP A 186 24.22 -6.96 7.23
CA TRP A 186 24.86 -5.69 6.89
C TRP A 186 23.85 -4.56 6.96
N SER A 187 24.16 -3.49 7.67
CA SER A 187 23.34 -2.28 7.77
C SER A 187 24.13 -1.08 7.29
N SER A 188 23.76 -0.53 6.14
CA SER A 188 24.45 0.61 5.54
C SER A 188 24.08 1.89 6.29
N THR A 189 25.08 2.70 6.67
CA THR A 189 24.90 3.91 7.49
C THR A 189 24.67 5.18 6.66
N LEU A 190 24.87 5.11 5.34
CA LEU A 190 24.60 6.19 4.38
C LEU A 190 23.66 5.69 3.26
N GLY A 191 22.90 6.61 2.65
CA GLY A 191 21.89 6.27 1.63
C GLY A 191 20.51 5.92 2.22
N SER A 192 19.67 5.20 1.47
CA SER A 192 18.30 4.83 1.88
C SER A 192 18.22 3.76 2.99
N GLY A 193 19.29 3.53 3.75
CA GLY A 193 19.31 2.61 4.90
C GLY A 193 19.04 1.15 4.53
N SER A 194 19.80 0.59 3.58
CA SER A 194 19.64 -0.80 3.20
C SER A 194 20.13 -1.73 4.31
N MET A 195 19.35 -2.77 4.60
CA MET A 195 19.77 -3.88 5.45
C MET A 195 19.83 -5.14 4.61
N PHE A 196 20.92 -5.89 4.70
CA PHE A 196 21.10 -7.14 4.00
C PHE A 196 21.32 -8.27 4.99
N PHE A 197 20.95 -9.48 4.64
CA PHE A 197 21.29 -10.66 5.42
C PHE A 197 21.73 -11.82 4.51
N ARG A 198 22.55 -12.71 5.07
CA ARG A 198 22.91 -14.01 4.47
C ARG A 198 23.23 -15.02 5.56
N ALA A 199 23.25 -16.30 5.20
CA ALA A 199 23.61 -17.38 6.12
C ALA A 199 24.52 -18.40 5.43
N THR A 200 25.24 -19.22 6.19
CA THR A 200 25.90 -20.39 5.61
C THR A 200 24.86 -21.47 5.26
N THR A 201 25.05 -22.13 4.11
CA THR A 201 24.10 -23.08 3.50
C THR A 201 24.14 -24.48 4.12
N SER A 202 25.28 -24.89 4.69
CA SER A 202 25.38 -26.15 5.43
C SER A 202 26.60 -26.18 6.35
N ALA A 203 26.56 -27.13 7.29
CA ALA A 203 27.59 -27.41 8.27
C ALA A 203 28.92 -27.94 7.70
N SER A 204 28.91 -28.55 6.51
CA SER A 204 30.06 -29.27 5.95
C SER A 204 30.78 -28.50 4.84
N THR A 205 30.11 -27.58 4.16
CA THR A 205 30.69 -26.84 3.02
C THR A 205 31.11 -25.41 3.36
N GLY A 206 30.54 -24.79 4.41
CA GLY A 206 30.85 -23.41 4.80
C GLY A 206 30.46 -22.35 3.77
N ASN A 207 29.76 -22.73 2.69
CA ASN A 207 29.35 -21.85 1.60
C ASN A 207 28.25 -20.88 2.06
N TRP A 208 28.35 -19.62 1.63
CA TRP A 208 27.34 -18.60 1.90
C TRP A 208 26.16 -18.68 0.93
N THR A 209 24.97 -18.34 1.42
CA THR A 209 23.91 -17.87 0.54
C THR A 209 24.31 -16.53 -0.07
N GLY A 210 23.67 -16.15 -1.18
CA GLY A 210 23.70 -14.76 -1.63
C GLY A 210 23.21 -13.81 -0.54
N TRP A 211 23.66 -12.55 -0.61
CA TRP A 211 23.10 -11.48 0.21
C TRP A 211 21.67 -11.16 -0.23
N ARG A 212 20.79 -10.98 0.75
CA ARG A 212 19.39 -10.62 0.54
C ARG A 212 19.14 -9.26 1.16
N ASN A 213 18.71 -8.29 0.36
CA ASN A 213 18.33 -6.98 0.88
C ASN A 213 16.90 -7.06 1.44
N LEU A 214 16.71 -6.68 2.71
CA LEU A 214 15.43 -6.65 3.39
C LEU A 214 14.47 -5.59 2.82
N PHE A 215 14.98 -4.64 2.04
CA PHE A 215 14.22 -3.52 1.45
C PHE A 215 14.23 -3.50 -0.09
N SER A 216 15.01 -4.36 -0.78
CA SER A 216 14.97 -4.45 -2.26
C SER A 216 13.89 -5.42 -2.74
N GLY A 217 13.54 -5.33 -4.03
CA GLY A 217 12.51 -6.17 -4.65
C GLY A 217 12.85 -7.62 -4.46
N ALA A 218 11.84 -8.43 -4.18
CA ALA A 218 12.04 -9.86 -4.26
C ALA A 218 12.29 -10.18 -5.74
N THR A 219 13.56 -10.34 -6.10
CA THR A 219 14.00 -10.80 -7.43
C THR A 219 13.87 -12.30 -7.60
N THR A 220 13.66 -13.00 -6.48
CA THR A 220 13.35 -14.42 -6.41
C THR A 220 12.39 -14.69 -5.25
N VAL A 221 11.74 -15.85 -5.24
CA VAL A 221 10.91 -16.33 -4.12
C VAL A 221 11.63 -16.25 -2.77
N THR A 222 12.97 -16.29 -2.76
CA THR A 222 13.75 -16.33 -1.53
C THR A 222 14.12 -14.96 -0.94
N ASP A 223 13.86 -13.86 -1.66
CA ASP A 223 14.31 -12.51 -1.32
C ASP A 223 13.19 -11.60 -0.76
N ALA A 224 11.95 -12.09 -0.69
CA ALA A 224 10.82 -11.31 -0.21
C ALA A 224 10.85 -11.12 1.32
N GLY A 225 11.16 -9.91 1.77
CA GLY A 225 11.08 -9.51 3.17
C GLY A 225 9.81 -8.70 3.48
N PRO A 226 9.12 -8.95 4.62
CA PRO A 226 7.94 -8.17 5.05
C PRO A 226 8.23 -6.67 5.27
N TYR A 227 9.49 -6.31 5.50
CA TYR A 227 9.94 -4.92 5.62
C TYR A 227 9.76 -4.11 4.35
N ARG A 228 9.97 -4.74 3.19
CA ARG A 228 9.75 -4.08 1.92
C ARG A 228 8.27 -3.75 1.72
N HIS A 229 7.36 -4.64 2.10
CA HIS A 229 5.93 -4.35 1.99
C HIS A 229 5.58 -3.10 2.79
N VAL A 230 6.06 -2.98 4.03
CA VAL A 230 5.85 -1.78 4.86
C VAL A 230 6.41 -0.52 4.20
N ASP A 231 7.61 -0.57 3.60
CA ASP A 231 8.17 0.56 2.85
C ASP A 231 7.33 0.90 1.61
N LEU A 232 6.91 -0.10 0.82
CA LEU A 232 6.03 0.09 -0.33
C LEU A 232 4.70 0.75 0.07
N VAL A 233 4.07 0.26 1.14
CA VAL A 233 2.84 0.85 1.70
C VAL A 233 3.08 2.27 2.18
N SER A 234 4.20 2.54 2.85
CA SER A 234 4.57 3.88 3.31
C SER A 234 4.71 4.85 2.14
N ARG A 235 5.44 4.46 1.08
CA ARG A 235 5.59 5.27 -0.14
C ARG A 235 4.27 5.49 -0.86
N ALA A 236 3.47 4.44 -1.03
CA ALA A 236 2.14 4.51 -1.64
C ALA A 236 1.19 5.42 -0.86
N ARG A 237 1.30 5.42 0.49
CA ARG A 237 0.57 6.32 1.38
C ARG A 237 1.03 7.76 1.25
N VAL A 238 2.35 8.00 1.28
CA VAL A 238 2.91 9.35 1.07
C VAL A 238 2.46 9.90 -0.28
N ARG A 239 2.52 9.07 -1.34
CA ARG A 239 2.00 9.38 -2.69
C ARG A 239 0.58 9.91 -2.67
N ARG A 240 -0.28 9.38 -1.82
CA ARG A 240 -1.68 9.84 -1.69
C ARG A 240 -1.87 10.96 -0.68
N GLY A 241 -0.80 11.41 -0.02
CA GLY A 241 -0.82 12.51 0.95
C GLY A 241 -1.13 12.07 2.38
N GLY A 242 -0.94 10.78 2.68
CA GLY A 242 -1.27 10.19 3.96
C GLY A 242 -2.58 9.40 3.90
N ARG A 243 -3.37 9.56 4.96
CA ARG A 243 -4.71 8.98 5.08
C ARG A 243 -5.71 9.84 4.30
N ILE A 244 -6.75 9.23 3.74
CA ILE A 244 -7.78 9.91 2.97
C ILE A 244 -9.05 9.99 3.82
N GLY A 245 -9.28 11.15 4.41
CA GLY A 245 -10.43 11.36 5.28
C GLY A 245 -11.77 11.29 4.55
N THR A 246 -12.70 10.50 5.08
CA THR A 246 -14.07 10.37 4.56
C THR A 246 -15.11 11.08 5.44
N GLY A 247 -14.75 11.44 6.68
CA GLY A 247 -15.65 12.08 7.64
C GLY A 247 -16.83 11.20 8.02
N GLY A 248 -16.58 9.92 8.28
CA GLY A 248 -17.59 8.91 8.62
C GLY A 248 -18.41 8.43 7.43
N LYS A 249 -18.13 8.90 6.21
CA LYS A 249 -18.88 8.51 5.02
C LYS A 249 -18.40 7.18 4.45
N PRO A 250 -19.32 6.36 3.91
CA PRO A 250 -18.98 5.14 3.18
C PRO A 250 -18.15 5.46 1.94
N VAL A 251 -17.36 4.48 1.49
CA VAL A 251 -16.50 4.60 0.31
C VAL A 251 -16.91 3.61 -0.77
N VAL A 252 -16.90 4.06 -2.02
CA VAL A 252 -17.03 3.19 -3.20
C VAL A 252 -15.77 3.29 -4.05
N ALA A 253 -15.27 2.14 -4.51
CA ALA A 253 -14.23 2.04 -5.51
C ALA A 253 -14.65 1.12 -6.67
N LEU A 254 -14.06 1.36 -7.85
CA LEU A 254 -14.35 0.64 -9.09
C LEU A 254 -13.07 0.00 -9.63
N ARG A 255 -13.18 -1.27 -10.01
CA ARG A 255 -12.11 -2.06 -10.65
C ARG A 255 -12.66 -2.71 -11.91
N PHE A 256 -11.81 -2.80 -12.93
CA PHE A 256 -12.13 -3.47 -14.19
C PHE A 256 -10.97 -4.39 -14.57
N ASP A 257 -11.28 -5.61 -14.98
CA ASP A 257 -10.28 -6.64 -15.27
C ASP A 257 -10.14 -6.84 -16.78
N HIS A 258 -8.92 -6.59 -17.29
CA HIS A 258 -8.49 -6.69 -18.70
C HIS A 258 -9.58 -6.31 -19.73
N HIS A 259 -9.56 -6.88 -20.94
CA HIS A 259 -10.50 -6.60 -22.04
C HIS A 259 -10.62 -5.13 -22.42
N LEU A 260 -9.49 -4.51 -22.72
CA LEU A 260 -9.35 -3.07 -22.93
C LEU A 260 -10.16 -2.53 -24.10
N ASP A 261 -10.37 -3.31 -25.16
CA ASP A 261 -11.17 -2.88 -26.31
C ASP A 261 -12.63 -2.64 -25.88
N ALA A 262 -13.19 -3.59 -25.13
CA ALA A 262 -14.54 -3.46 -24.58
C ALA A 262 -14.61 -2.39 -23.49
N PHE A 263 -13.57 -2.26 -22.66
CA PHE A 263 -13.49 -1.23 -21.63
C PHE A 263 -13.51 0.17 -22.25
N GLU A 264 -12.67 0.42 -23.26
CA GLU A 264 -12.60 1.70 -23.96
C GLU A 264 -13.92 2.03 -24.66
N ALA A 265 -14.55 1.05 -25.31
CA ALA A 265 -15.80 1.26 -26.03
C ALA A 265 -17.02 1.47 -25.13
N LYS A 266 -17.12 0.72 -24.02
CA LYS A 266 -18.36 0.62 -23.22
C LYS A 266 -18.26 1.31 -21.85
N VAL A 267 -17.11 1.24 -21.18
CA VAL A 267 -16.96 1.62 -19.77
C VAL A 267 -16.33 2.99 -19.61
N LEU A 268 -15.19 3.25 -20.28
CA LEU A 268 -14.48 4.52 -20.19
C LEU A 268 -15.36 5.74 -20.48
N PRO A 269 -16.27 5.75 -21.49
CA PRO A 269 -17.16 6.88 -21.73
C PRO A 269 -18.04 7.20 -20.53
N LEU A 270 -18.52 6.18 -19.81
CA LEU A 270 -19.33 6.34 -18.61
C LEU A 270 -18.51 6.90 -17.44
N LEU A 271 -17.28 6.40 -17.24
CA LEU A 271 -16.36 6.91 -16.21
C LEU A 271 -16.00 8.38 -16.46
N LYS A 272 -15.77 8.76 -17.74
CA LYS A 272 -15.57 10.15 -18.16
C LYS A 272 -16.83 11.00 -17.90
N GLN A 273 -18.00 10.49 -18.25
CA GLN A 273 -19.27 11.21 -18.05
C GLN A 273 -19.52 11.52 -16.56
N TYR A 274 -19.26 10.56 -15.67
CA TYR A 274 -19.56 10.68 -14.25
C TYR A 274 -18.36 11.13 -13.38
N GLN A 275 -17.19 11.30 -14.00
CA GLN A 275 -15.94 11.71 -13.34
C GLN A 275 -15.60 10.79 -12.16
N LEU A 276 -15.45 9.49 -12.43
CA LEU A 276 -15.21 8.46 -11.43
C LEU A 276 -13.79 7.87 -11.57
N PRO A 277 -12.97 7.83 -10.51
CA PRO A 277 -11.69 7.12 -10.52
C PRO A 277 -11.92 5.61 -10.59
N TRP A 278 -10.92 4.89 -11.07
CA TRP A 278 -11.03 3.45 -11.30
C TRP A 278 -9.65 2.79 -11.33
N ALA A 279 -9.62 1.46 -11.27
CA ALA A 279 -8.41 0.66 -11.46
C ALA A 279 -8.58 -0.37 -12.58
N GLN A 280 -7.59 -0.48 -13.47
CA GLN A 280 -7.47 -1.53 -14.47
C GLN A 280 -6.55 -2.62 -13.97
N ALA A 281 -7.03 -3.86 -13.86
CA ALA A 281 -6.15 -5.00 -13.72
C ALA A 281 -5.61 -5.38 -15.11
N ILE A 282 -4.28 -5.34 -15.30
CA ILE A 282 -3.62 -5.56 -16.59
C ILE A 282 -2.72 -6.79 -16.55
N ASN A 283 -2.84 -7.61 -17.59
CA ASN A 283 -1.89 -8.66 -17.94
C ASN A 283 -0.96 -8.17 -19.06
N PRO A 284 0.31 -7.79 -18.77
CA PRO A 284 1.17 -7.15 -19.75
C PRO A 284 1.52 -8.02 -20.97
N GLN A 285 1.40 -9.35 -20.88
CA GLN A 285 1.63 -10.24 -22.03
C GLN A 285 0.42 -10.34 -22.96
N ASN A 286 -0.76 -9.93 -22.51
CA ASN A 286 -1.97 -9.91 -23.32
C ASN A 286 -2.16 -8.56 -24.04
N LEU A 287 -1.49 -7.50 -23.57
CA LEU A 287 -1.61 -6.18 -24.18
C LEU A 287 -1.11 -6.20 -25.64
N GLY A 288 -1.90 -5.61 -26.54
CA GLY A 288 -1.70 -5.64 -27.98
C GLY A 288 -2.18 -6.92 -28.66
N THR A 289 -2.96 -7.75 -27.97
CA THR A 289 -3.47 -9.02 -28.51
C THR A 289 -4.96 -9.20 -28.23
N GLY A 290 -5.68 -9.94 -29.08
CA GLY A 290 -7.06 -10.34 -28.81
C GLY A 290 -8.01 -9.16 -28.60
N ASP A 291 -8.64 -9.10 -27.42
CA ASP A 291 -9.56 -8.03 -26.99
C ASP A 291 -8.86 -6.93 -26.16
N ASP A 292 -7.53 -6.88 -26.21
CA ASP A 292 -6.66 -5.93 -25.51
C ASP A 292 -5.75 -5.20 -26.53
N ASN A 293 -6.27 -4.73 -27.67
CA ASN A 293 -5.47 -4.16 -28.77
C ASN A 293 -4.89 -2.76 -28.49
N MET A 294 -5.23 -2.16 -27.35
CA MET A 294 -4.69 -0.88 -26.90
C MET A 294 -3.16 -0.89 -26.78
N THR A 295 -2.49 0.15 -27.27
CA THR A 295 -1.05 0.34 -27.09
C THR A 295 -0.71 0.81 -25.67
N TRP A 296 0.54 0.62 -25.26
CA TRP A 296 1.06 1.15 -23.98
C TRP A 296 0.84 2.67 -23.81
N ALA A 297 1.01 3.42 -24.90
CA ALA A 297 0.87 4.88 -24.89
C ALA A 297 -0.60 5.31 -24.72
N GLU A 298 -1.53 4.60 -25.37
CA GLU A 298 -2.98 4.83 -25.22
C GLU A 298 -3.43 4.50 -23.80
N LEU A 299 -3.00 3.35 -23.25
CA LEU A 299 -3.29 2.97 -21.86
C LEU A 299 -2.77 4.01 -20.86
N GLN A 300 -1.53 4.47 -21.02
CA GLN A 300 -0.98 5.51 -20.15
C GLN A 300 -1.78 6.80 -20.26
N THR A 301 -2.08 7.26 -21.47
CA THR A 301 -2.84 8.50 -21.71
C THR A 301 -4.23 8.41 -21.09
N MET A 302 -4.94 7.30 -21.32
CA MET A 302 -6.24 7.03 -20.75
C MET A 302 -6.23 7.14 -19.22
N CYS A 303 -5.25 6.51 -18.56
CA CYS A 303 -5.14 6.56 -17.10
C CYS A 303 -4.81 7.97 -16.58
N LEU A 304 -3.84 8.66 -17.20
CA LEU A 304 -3.43 10.01 -16.81
C LEU A 304 -4.58 11.02 -16.94
N ASP A 305 -5.30 10.98 -18.06
CA ASP A 305 -6.31 11.98 -18.38
C ASP A 305 -7.64 11.78 -17.64
N HIS A 306 -7.90 10.54 -17.20
CA HIS A 306 -9.21 10.13 -16.66
C HIS A 306 -9.15 9.48 -15.27
N GLY A 307 -8.00 9.54 -14.59
CA GLY A 307 -7.90 9.12 -13.19
C GLY A 307 -7.82 7.62 -12.96
N GLY A 308 -7.39 6.88 -13.99
CA GLY A 308 -7.21 5.44 -13.92
C GLY A 308 -5.92 5.05 -13.19
N GLU A 309 -5.97 3.93 -12.49
CA GLU A 309 -4.81 3.23 -11.94
C GLU A 309 -4.55 1.95 -12.72
N VAL A 310 -3.28 1.56 -12.86
CA VAL A 310 -2.92 0.23 -13.40
C VAL A 310 -2.46 -0.66 -12.26
N TRP A 311 -3.06 -1.84 -12.17
CA TRP A 311 -2.75 -2.88 -11.21
C TRP A 311 -2.22 -4.11 -11.95
N ASN A 312 -1.17 -4.72 -11.39
CA ASN A 312 -0.60 -5.93 -11.96
C ASN A 312 -1.56 -7.10 -11.74
N HIS A 313 -1.93 -7.77 -12.84
CA HIS A 313 -2.91 -8.86 -12.82
C HIS A 313 -2.30 -10.23 -13.13
N GLY A 314 -0.98 -10.36 -13.02
CA GLY A 314 -0.26 -11.52 -13.55
C GLY A 314 0.28 -11.24 -14.96
N GLY A 315 1.25 -12.02 -15.44
CA GLY A 315 1.81 -11.88 -16.78
C GLY A 315 0.78 -12.09 -17.88
N ASN A 316 0.03 -13.19 -17.82
CA ASN A 316 -0.88 -13.66 -18.89
C ASN A 316 -2.18 -14.31 -18.38
N HIS A 317 -2.58 -14.02 -17.13
CA HIS A 317 -3.73 -14.66 -16.48
C HIS A 317 -3.60 -16.21 -16.35
N GLY A 318 -2.39 -16.77 -16.54
CA GLY A 318 -2.10 -18.19 -16.43
C GLY A 318 -1.72 -18.62 -15.01
N ASN A 319 -1.81 -19.93 -14.73
CA ASN A 319 -1.34 -20.50 -13.48
C ASN A 319 0.20 -20.53 -13.42
N ALA A 320 0.76 -20.36 -12.22
CA ALA A 320 2.18 -20.55 -11.93
C ALA A 320 2.39 -21.73 -10.96
N THR A 321 3.04 -22.80 -11.44
CA THR A 321 3.29 -24.03 -10.66
C THR A 321 4.75 -24.19 -10.23
N THR A 322 5.63 -23.30 -10.66
CA THR A 322 7.06 -23.31 -10.30
C THR A 322 7.48 -21.93 -9.78
N PRO A 323 8.58 -21.84 -9.00
CA PRO A 323 9.14 -20.56 -8.56
C PRO A 323 9.47 -19.61 -9.71
N GLN A 324 9.95 -20.14 -10.84
CA GLN A 324 10.22 -19.34 -12.04
C GLN A 324 8.93 -18.81 -12.66
N ALA A 325 7.90 -19.63 -12.80
CA ALA A 325 6.61 -19.16 -13.30
C ALA A 325 6.00 -18.09 -12.37
N LEU A 326 6.19 -18.19 -11.05
CA LEU A 326 5.78 -17.14 -10.11
C LEU A 326 6.53 -15.82 -10.34
N GLN A 327 7.84 -15.89 -10.55
CA GLN A 327 8.67 -14.73 -10.88
C GLN A 327 8.16 -14.03 -12.15
N GLU A 328 7.92 -14.81 -13.21
CA GLU A 328 7.39 -14.31 -14.49
C GLU A 328 6.01 -13.63 -14.31
N GLN A 329 5.11 -14.29 -13.57
CA GLN A 329 3.75 -13.79 -13.36
C GLN A 329 3.69 -12.56 -12.44
N ILE A 330 4.56 -12.44 -11.44
CA ILE A 330 4.41 -11.42 -10.38
C ILE A 330 5.40 -10.27 -10.54
N VAL A 331 6.67 -10.59 -10.78
CA VAL A 331 7.77 -9.61 -10.69
C VAL A 331 8.17 -9.11 -12.06
N ASP A 332 8.31 -10.01 -13.03
CA ASP A 332 8.69 -9.62 -14.38
C ASP A 332 7.52 -8.87 -15.06
N SER A 333 6.28 -9.31 -14.82
CA SER A 333 5.06 -8.58 -15.24
C SER A 333 5.01 -7.16 -14.67
N LEU A 334 5.30 -6.97 -13.37
CA LEU A 334 5.37 -5.65 -12.75
C LEU A 334 6.47 -4.79 -13.39
N THR A 335 7.62 -5.41 -13.69
CA THR A 335 8.73 -4.74 -14.37
C THR A 335 8.30 -4.28 -15.76
N THR A 336 7.66 -5.15 -16.55
CA THR A 336 7.11 -4.79 -17.87
C THR A 336 6.12 -3.63 -17.77
N LEU A 337 5.19 -3.66 -16.81
CA LEU A 337 4.23 -2.58 -16.60
C LEU A 337 4.93 -1.26 -16.28
N ARG A 338 5.85 -1.24 -15.31
CA ARG A 338 6.59 -0.02 -14.92
C ARG A 338 7.50 0.51 -16.02
N THR A 339 8.08 -0.36 -16.84
CA THR A 339 8.91 0.04 -17.98
C THR A 339 8.08 0.70 -19.08
N ASN A 340 6.88 0.19 -19.37
CA ASN A 340 6.06 0.70 -20.47
C ASN A 340 5.06 1.79 -20.04
N LEU A 341 4.82 1.95 -18.74
CA LEU A 341 3.93 2.97 -18.16
C LEU A 341 4.69 3.86 -17.15
N PRO A 342 5.79 4.53 -17.55
CA PRO A 342 6.62 5.31 -16.64
C PRO A 342 5.88 6.47 -15.95
N GLY A 343 4.79 6.95 -16.55
CA GLY A 343 3.93 7.99 -15.99
C GLY A 343 2.96 7.49 -14.91
N LEU A 344 2.87 6.18 -14.66
CA LEU A 344 1.96 5.62 -13.66
C LEU A 344 2.71 4.93 -12.52
N ALA A 345 2.20 5.09 -11.29
CA ALA A 345 2.67 4.28 -10.17
C ALA A 345 1.92 2.94 -10.17
N VAL A 346 2.53 1.90 -10.73
CA VAL A 346 1.99 0.53 -10.67
C VAL A 346 2.36 -0.06 -9.31
N GLU A 347 1.41 -0.02 -8.37
CA GLU A 347 1.63 -0.36 -6.95
C GLU A 347 0.72 -1.47 -6.43
N GLY A 348 -0.35 -1.76 -7.16
CA GLY A 348 -1.35 -2.74 -6.75
C GLY A 348 -1.19 -4.08 -7.46
N TRP A 349 -1.55 -5.16 -6.77
CA TRP A 349 -1.69 -6.50 -7.29
C TRP A 349 -3.15 -6.93 -7.24
N CYS A 350 -3.65 -7.48 -8.35
CA CYS A 350 -4.95 -8.10 -8.46
C CYS A 350 -4.74 -9.58 -8.85
N PRO A 351 -5.07 -10.56 -8.01
CA PRO A 351 -4.89 -11.95 -8.39
C PRO A 351 -5.82 -12.31 -9.57
N PRO A 352 -5.32 -13.05 -10.59
CA PRO A 352 -6.17 -13.61 -11.63
C PRO A 352 -7.14 -14.66 -11.05
N GLY A 353 -8.28 -14.81 -11.70
CA GLY A 353 -9.29 -15.82 -11.34
C GLY A 353 -8.78 -17.23 -11.64
N LEU A 354 -8.18 -17.89 -10.64
CA LEU A 354 -7.55 -19.21 -10.81
C LEU A 354 -8.18 -20.27 -9.91
N ALA A 355 -8.03 -21.53 -10.29
CA ALA A 355 -8.44 -22.67 -9.47
C ALA A 355 -7.76 -22.67 -8.09
N ALA A 356 -8.44 -23.24 -7.09
CA ALA A 356 -7.88 -23.39 -5.75
C ALA A 356 -6.57 -24.23 -5.78
N GLY A 357 -5.55 -23.79 -5.03
CA GLY A 357 -4.24 -24.44 -5.01
C GLY A 357 -3.28 -24.00 -6.12
N ALA A 358 -3.75 -23.23 -7.11
CA ALA A 358 -2.88 -22.54 -8.08
C ALA A 358 -1.91 -21.57 -7.39
N TYR A 359 -0.89 -21.10 -8.13
CA TYR A 359 0.17 -20.23 -7.59
C TYR A 359 0.89 -20.88 -6.40
N MET A 360 1.19 -22.18 -6.53
CA MET A 360 1.84 -22.99 -5.51
C MET A 360 1.13 -22.92 -4.14
N GLY A 361 -0.20 -23.01 -4.15
CA GLY A 361 -1.03 -23.01 -2.94
C GLY A 361 -1.58 -21.63 -2.52
N ALA A 362 -1.19 -20.55 -3.20
CA ALA A 362 -1.64 -19.21 -2.84
C ALA A 362 -3.07 -18.90 -3.31
N SER A 363 -3.49 -19.43 -4.46
CA SER A 363 -4.85 -19.24 -4.97
C SER A 363 -5.89 -19.95 -4.08
N PRO A 364 -7.02 -19.31 -3.75
CA PRO A 364 -7.55 -18.08 -4.34
C PRO A 364 -7.21 -16.83 -3.53
N PHE A 365 -6.14 -16.79 -2.75
CA PHE A 365 -5.78 -15.61 -1.94
C PHE A 365 -6.88 -15.19 -0.96
N ALA A 366 -7.62 -16.18 -0.43
CA ALA A 366 -8.75 -15.98 0.47
C ALA A 366 -8.36 -15.92 1.95
N THR A 367 -7.12 -16.27 2.28
CA THR A 367 -6.64 -16.25 3.66
C THR A 367 -5.38 -15.42 3.81
N THR A 368 -5.16 -14.91 5.01
CA THR A 368 -3.90 -14.28 5.38
C THR A 368 -2.70 -15.17 5.09
N ALA A 369 -2.75 -16.46 5.46
CA ALA A 369 -1.66 -17.39 5.18
C ALA A 369 -1.37 -17.54 3.68
N GLN A 370 -2.40 -17.61 2.84
CA GLN A 370 -2.23 -17.62 1.38
C GLN A 370 -1.52 -16.37 0.85
N ASN A 371 -1.89 -15.19 1.37
CA ASN A 371 -1.32 -13.92 0.97
C ASN A 371 0.08 -13.65 1.57
N THR A 372 0.48 -14.33 2.65
CA THR A 372 1.68 -13.96 3.42
C THR A 372 2.72 -15.06 3.61
N GLU A 373 2.30 -16.33 3.63
CA GLU A 373 3.17 -17.47 3.98
C GLU A 373 3.57 -18.31 2.76
N THR A 374 2.83 -18.19 1.66
CA THR A 374 3.17 -18.87 0.40
C THR A 374 4.28 -18.15 -0.35
N ALA A 375 4.98 -18.89 -1.22
CA ALA A 375 5.99 -18.31 -2.12
C ALA A 375 5.43 -17.16 -2.97
N ALA A 376 4.22 -17.32 -3.50
CA ALA A 376 3.56 -16.29 -4.30
C ALA A 376 3.15 -15.08 -3.45
N GLY A 377 2.55 -15.31 -2.28
CA GLY A 377 2.14 -14.25 -1.38
C GLY A 377 3.32 -13.37 -0.93
N GLN A 378 4.44 -14.00 -0.59
CA GLN A 378 5.69 -13.30 -0.26
C GLN A 378 6.22 -12.47 -1.44
N LEU A 379 6.27 -13.04 -2.64
CA LEU A 379 6.67 -12.31 -3.85
C LEU A 379 5.77 -11.10 -4.13
N ILE A 380 4.45 -11.27 -3.98
CA ILE A 380 3.46 -10.22 -4.20
C ILE A 380 3.66 -9.08 -3.20
N MET A 381 3.69 -9.37 -1.89
CA MET A 381 3.93 -8.36 -0.85
C MET A 381 5.29 -7.69 -0.97
N GLY A 382 6.30 -8.45 -1.41
CA GLY A 382 7.65 -7.96 -1.67
C GLY A 382 7.73 -7.02 -2.88
N ASN A 383 6.67 -6.85 -3.68
CA ASN A 383 6.72 -6.05 -4.90
C ASN A 383 5.54 -5.06 -5.07
N HIS A 384 4.45 -5.24 -4.33
CA HIS A 384 3.24 -4.43 -4.40
C HIS A 384 2.88 -3.86 -3.02
N ALA A 385 2.38 -2.63 -3.02
CA ALA A 385 1.92 -1.94 -1.81
C ALA A 385 0.48 -2.35 -1.46
N PHE A 386 -0.38 -2.54 -2.46
CA PHE A 386 -1.76 -2.96 -2.26
C PHE A 386 -1.98 -4.33 -2.89
N VAL A 387 -2.59 -5.25 -2.15
CA VAL A 387 -2.80 -6.63 -2.60
C VAL A 387 -4.28 -6.93 -2.50
N ALA A 388 -5.00 -6.89 -3.62
CA ALA A 388 -6.36 -7.40 -3.67
C ALA A 388 -6.36 -8.92 -3.48
N GLY A 389 -7.51 -9.47 -3.08
CA GLY A 389 -7.66 -10.89 -2.85
C GLY A 389 -9.12 -11.31 -2.85
N TYR A 390 -9.36 -12.44 -2.23
CA TYR A 390 -10.70 -13.00 -2.08
C TYR A 390 -10.94 -13.36 -0.61
N ALA A 391 -10.41 -12.54 0.31
CA ALA A 391 -10.68 -12.73 1.74
C ALA A 391 -12.20 -12.71 1.97
N PRO A 392 -12.72 -13.51 2.92
CA PRO A 392 -14.14 -13.54 3.21
C PRO A 392 -14.73 -12.15 3.43
N GLY A 393 -15.98 -11.96 3.02
CA GLY A 393 -16.69 -10.69 3.14
C GLY A 393 -16.67 -9.85 1.87
N GLN A 394 -17.37 -8.71 1.91
CA GLN A 394 -17.58 -7.83 0.75
C GLN A 394 -17.33 -6.35 1.08
N TYR A 395 -17.11 -6.05 2.36
CA TYR A 395 -17.04 -4.70 2.88
C TYR A 395 -15.76 -4.51 3.67
N ARG A 396 -15.21 -3.30 3.60
CA ARG A 396 -13.96 -2.93 4.26
C ARG A 396 -14.20 -1.87 5.32
N VAL A 397 -13.68 -2.09 6.52
CA VAL A 397 -13.61 -1.04 7.54
C VAL A 397 -12.67 0.07 7.06
N LEU A 398 -13.08 1.32 7.21
CA LEU A 398 -12.32 2.50 6.77
C LEU A 398 -11.25 2.87 7.81
N ASP A 399 -10.34 1.93 8.07
CA ASP A 399 -9.19 2.10 8.94
C ASP A 399 -7.91 2.10 8.09
N PRO A 400 -7.19 3.22 8.00
CA PRO A 400 -5.99 3.31 7.19
C PRO A 400 -4.79 2.63 7.87
N THR A 401 -4.94 2.06 9.07
CA THR A 401 -3.90 1.26 9.74
C THR A 401 -4.01 -0.22 9.44
N ALA A 402 -5.18 -0.67 8.94
CA ALA A 402 -5.37 -2.02 8.45
C ALA A 402 -4.39 -2.32 7.31
N GLN A 403 -3.80 -3.52 7.32
CA GLN A 403 -2.85 -3.91 6.29
C GLN A 403 -3.54 -3.95 4.93
N PRO A 404 -2.91 -3.44 3.86
CA PRO A 404 -3.53 -3.37 2.55
C PRO A 404 -3.42 -4.69 1.77
N ILE A 405 -3.88 -5.79 2.37
CA ILE A 405 -3.78 -7.13 1.79
C ILE A 405 -5.10 -7.91 1.82
N GLY A 406 -5.33 -8.70 0.79
CA GLY A 406 -6.43 -9.64 0.67
C GLY A 406 -7.82 -9.04 0.40
N ALA A 407 -7.96 -7.73 0.12
CA ALA A 407 -9.28 -7.10 0.10
C ALA A 407 -10.20 -7.75 -0.95
N PRO A 408 -11.44 -8.07 -0.56
CA PRO A 408 -12.43 -8.58 -1.48
C PRO A 408 -12.97 -7.48 -2.39
N HIS A 409 -13.76 -7.92 -3.36
CA HIS A 409 -14.59 -7.10 -4.22
C HIS A 409 -15.91 -7.84 -4.47
N ILE A 410 -16.90 -7.10 -4.97
CA ILE A 410 -18.15 -7.68 -5.48
C ILE A 410 -18.04 -7.70 -7.00
N THR A 411 -17.97 -8.89 -7.59
CA THR A 411 -18.08 -9.07 -9.03
C THR A 411 -19.52 -8.81 -9.46
N ILE A 412 -19.72 -7.97 -10.48
CA ILE A 412 -21.06 -7.55 -10.94
C ILE A 412 -21.36 -7.94 -12.39
N ASP A 413 -20.55 -8.82 -12.99
CA ASP A 413 -20.68 -9.26 -14.38
C ASP A 413 -22.11 -9.71 -14.72
N ASP A 414 -22.68 -10.61 -13.91
CA ASP A 414 -24.00 -11.22 -14.07
C ASP A 414 -24.97 -10.84 -12.93
N ALA A 415 -24.57 -9.88 -12.09
CA ALA A 415 -25.37 -9.47 -10.95
C ALA A 415 -26.62 -8.69 -11.41
N ALA A 416 -27.78 -9.06 -10.86
CA ALA A 416 -29.00 -8.28 -11.06
C ALA A 416 -28.80 -6.83 -10.57
N PRO A 417 -29.27 -5.79 -11.30
CA PRO A 417 -29.12 -4.40 -10.89
C PRO A 417 -29.59 -4.11 -9.46
N SER A 418 -30.67 -4.76 -9.01
CA SER A 418 -31.17 -4.65 -7.65
C SER A 418 -30.19 -5.15 -6.59
N SER A 419 -29.46 -6.23 -6.86
CA SER A 419 -28.43 -6.78 -5.97
C SER A 419 -27.24 -5.82 -5.86
N ILE A 420 -26.81 -5.22 -6.98
CA ILE A 420 -25.73 -4.23 -7.00
C ILE A 420 -26.13 -3.00 -6.17
N THR A 421 -27.33 -2.45 -6.39
CA THR A 421 -27.87 -1.34 -5.60
C THR A 421 -28.01 -1.70 -4.12
N SER A 422 -28.44 -2.93 -3.80
CA SER A 422 -28.55 -3.40 -2.41
C SER A 422 -27.18 -3.46 -1.72
N ALA A 423 -26.15 -3.92 -2.42
CA ALA A 423 -24.79 -3.96 -1.90
C ALA A 423 -24.26 -2.54 -1.61
N LEU A 424 -24.49 -1.59 -2.52
CA LEU A 424 -24.16 -0.18 -2.31
C LEU A 424 -24.90 0.41 -1.10
N ASN A 425 -26.21 0.19 -1.01
CA ASN A 425 -27.01 0.67 0.13
C ASN A 425 -26.54 0.06 1.45
N THR A 426 -26.10 -1.20 1.45
CA THR A 426 -25.54 -1.86 2.64
C THR A 426 -24.23 -1.20 3.06
N ALA A 427 -23.32 -0.90 2.12
CA ALA A 427 -22.10 -0.17 2.42
C ALA A 427 -22.40 1.21 3.03
N ILE A 428 -23.39 1.91 2.48
CA ILE A 428 -23.84 3.22 2.97
C ILE A 428 -24.41 3.12 4.38
N ALA A 429 -25.33 2.19 4.62
CA ALA A 429 -25.97 2.01 5.92
C ALA A 429 -24.97 1.65 7.02
N ARG A 430 -23.90 0.92 6.67
CA ARG A 430 -22.85 0.49 7.61
C ARG A 430 -21.70 1.49 7.75
N GLY A 431 -21.59 2.51 6.89
CA GLY A 431 -20.47 3.46 6.89
C GLY A 431 -19.12 2.80 6.51
N VAL A 432 -19.16 1.78 5.65
CA VAL A 432 -17.99 0.98 5.25
C VAL A 432 -17.61 1.22 3.80
N GLY A 433 -16.46 0.70 3.39
CA GLY A 433 -16.00 0.68 2.01
C GLY A 433 -16.50 -0.52 1.23
N VAL A 434 -16.72 -0.36 -0.06
CA VAL A 434 -17.03 -1.44 -1.01
C VAL A 434 -16.29 -1.21 -2.32
N ALA A 435 -15.80 -2.30 -2.93
CA ALA A 435 -15.22 -2.29 -4.26
C ALA A 435 -16.07 -3.15 -5.19
N PHE A 436 -16.42 -2.62 -6.35
CA PHE A 436 -17.10 -3.36 -7.41
C PHE A 436 -16.11 -3.69 -8.52
N MET A 437 -16.17 -4.91 -9.05
CA MET A 437 -15.34 -5.39 -10.16
C MET A 437 -16.22 -5.90 -11.29
N LEU A 438 -15.83 -5.63 -12.54
CA LEU A 438 -16.41 -6.31 -13.70
C LEU A 438 -15.39 -6.54 -14.83
N HIS A 439 -15.68 -7.51 -15.70
CA HIS A 439 -14.99 -7.74 -16.96
C HIS A 439 -15.78 -7.08 -18.10
N ALA A 440 -15.16 -6.13 -18.80
CA ALA A 440 -15.89 -5.28 -19.74
C ALA A 440 -16.42 -6.02 -20.98
N ASN A 441 -15.79 -7.14 -21.37
CA ASN A 441 -16.22 -7.95 -22.51
C ASN A 441 -17.60 -8.59 -22.30
N TYR A 442 -17.97 -8.93 -21.06
CA TYR A 442 -19.26 -9.55 -20.77
C TYR A 442 -20.44 -8.58 -20.82
N LEU A 443 -20.19 -7.26 -20.86
CA LEU A 443 -21.28 -6.30 -20.98
C LEU A 443 -22.07 -6.51 -22.26
N ASP A 444 -23.40 -6.49 -22.14
CA ASP A 444 -24.36 -6.72 -23.23
C ASP A 444 -24.45 -8.17 -23.74
N GLU A 445 -23.73 -9.11 -23.13
CA GLU A 445 -23.88 -10.53 -23.40
C GLU A 445 -25.12 -11.12 -22.71
N ALA A 446 -25.66 -12.21 -23.26
CA ALA A 446 -26.86 -12.84 -22.70
C ALA A 446 -26.61 -13.38 -21.28
N GLY A 447 -27.41 -12.90 -20.32
CA GLY A 447 -27.29 -13.26 -18.90
C GLY A 447 -26.38 -12.35 -18.07
N TYR A 448 -25.73 -11.37 -18.71
CA TYR A 448 -24.83 -10.41 -18.07
C TYR A 448 -25.45 -9.00 -18.00
N LEU A 449 -24.78 -8.12 -17.27
CA LEU A 449 -25.15 -6.71 -17.14
C LEU A 449 -25.08 -6.01 -18.51
N THR A 450 -26.04 -5.16 -18.82
CA THR A 450 -25.96 -4.30 -20.02
C THR A 450 -25.19 -3.02 -19.73
N THR A 451 -24.61 -2.41 -20.78
CA THR A 451 -23.96 -1.09 -20.69
C THR A 451 -24.93 -0.03 -20.14
N ALA A 452 -26.22 -0.12 -20.48
CA ALA A 452 -27.25 0.79 -19.94
C ALA A 452 -27.50 0.59 -18.43
N GLN A 453 -27.50 -0.65 -17.95
CA GLN A 453 -27.63 -0.94 -16.52
C GLN A 453 -26.39 -0.47 -15.74
N LEU A 454 -25.19 -0.68 -16.29
CA LEU A 454 -23.96 -0.14 -15.73
C LEU A 454 -24.01 1.39 -15.67
N ALA A 455 -24.43 2.06 -16.75
CA ALA A 455 -24.58 3.51 -16.78
C ALA A 455 -25.53 4.03 -15.69
N ALA A 456 -26.67 3.38 -15.48
CA ALA A 456 -27.61 3.74 -14.41
C ALA A 456 -26.99 3.59 -13.02
N PHE A 457 -26.21 2.53 -12.80
CA PHE A 457 -25.51 2.31 -11.53
C PHE A 457 -24.41 3.35 -11.27
N LEU A 458 -23.58 3.65 -12.27
CA LEU A 458 -22.54 4.69 -12.16
C LEU A 458 -23.15 6.09 -11.96
N ALA A 459 -24.29 6.37 -12.58
CA ALA A 459 -25.06 7.59 -12.35
C ALA A 459 -25.54 7.71 -10.90
N ASP A 460 -26.04 6.62 -10.29
CA ASP A 460 -26.47 6.60 -8.87
C ASP A 460 -25.28 6.86 -7.93
N ILE A 461 -24.12 6.26 -8.19
CA ILE A 461 -22.89 6.53 -7.43
C ILE A 461 -22.53 8.03 -7.50
N ALA A 462 -22.52 8.61 -8.70
CA ALA A 462 -22.19 10.02 -8.91
C ALA A 462 -23.19 10.94 -8.21
N ALA A 463 -24.49 10.67 -8.33
CA ALA A 463 -25.55 11.44 -7.67
C ALA A 463 -25.40 11.41 -6.14
N ARG A 464 -25.09 10.25 -5.55
CA ARG A 464 -24.88 10.12 -4.09
C ARG A 464 -23.60 10.76 -3.60
N ARG A 465 -22.53 10.72 -4.40
CA ARG A 465 -21.29 11.48 -4.14
C ARG A 465 -21.59 12.97 -4.10
N ASP A 466 -22.32 13.48 -5.08
CA ASP A 466 -22.59 14.91 -5.21
C ASP A 466 -23.61 15.39 -4.16
N ALA A 467 -24.51 14.51 -3.71
CA ALA A 467 -25.33 14.71 -2.51
C ALA A 467 -24.54 14.57 -1.19
N GLY A 468 -23.26 14.20 -1.24
CA GLY A 468 -22.40 14.04 -0.08
C GLY A 468 -22.74 12.83 0.80
N THR A 469 -23.50 11.85 0.28
CA THR A 469 -23.89 10.62 0.99
C THR A 469 -22.76 9.60 1.04
N LEU A 470 -21.85 9.62 0.07
CA LEU A 470 -20.68 8.74 0.00
C LEU A 470 -19.46 9.48 -0.54
N VAL A 471 -18.29 8.86 -0.44
CA VAL A 471 -17.05 9.28 -1.11
C VAL A 471 -16.68 8.24 -2.17
N VAL A 472 -16.29 8.69 -3.36
CA VAL A 472 -15.74 7.80 -4.40
C VAL A 472 -14.22 7.95 -4.37
N LEU A 473 -13.53 6.83 -4.20
CA LEU A 473 -12.08 6.76 -4.15
C LEU A 473 -11.56 5.84 -5.26
N SER A 474 -10.30 6.04 -5.64
CA SER A 474 -9.56 5.06 -6.43
C SER A 474 -9.49 3.73 -5.69
N TYR A 475 -9.21 2.63 -6.39
CA TYR A 475 -9.16 1.33 -5.74
C TYR A 475 -8.07 1.26 -4.68
N SER A 476 -6.92 1.89 -4.92
CA SER A 476 -5.88 2.07 -3.91
C SER A 476 -6.29 3.05 -2.79
N GLY A 477 -7.04 4.11 -3.12
CA GLY A 477 -7.52 5.11 -2.17
C GLY A 477 -8.44 4.54 -1.11
N LEU A 478 -9.27 3.56 -1.47
CA LEU A 478 -10.11 2.79 -0.54
C LEU A 478 -9.30 2.18 0.62
N TRP A 479 -8.06 1.74 0.38
CA TRP A 479 -7.20 1.15 1.41
C TRP A 479 -6.64 2.16 2.41
N LEU A 480 -6.60 3.43 2.01
CA LEU A 480 -6.10 4.53 2.83
C LEU A 480 -7.22 5.40 3.39
N ALA A 481 -8.48 5.01 3.15
CA ALA A 481 -9.65 5.69 3.65
C ALA A 481 -9.67 5.68 5.19
N ASP A 482 -10.02 6.81 5.78
CA ASP A 482 -10.09 7.01 7.23
C ASP A 482 -11.43 7.66 7.59
N SER A 483 -12.30 6.92 8.27
CA SER A 483 -13.59 7.42 8.72
C SER A 483 -13.48 8.50 9.81
N ASP A 484 -12.38 8.52 10.57
CA ASP A 484 -12.25 9.37 11.76
C ASP A 484 -11.83 10.80 11.44
N THR A 485 -11.55 11.10 10.18
CA THR A 485 -11.18 12.44 9.73
C THR A 485 -11.89 12.78 8.43
N ALA A 486 -12.24 14.06 8.24
CA ALA A 486 -12.74 14.59 6.97
C ALA A 486 -11.61 15.18 6.10
N ARG A 487 -10.37 15.17 6.60
CA ARG A 487 -9.23 15.79 5.91
C ARG A 487 -8.78 14.91 4.74
N ARG A 488 -8.86 15.45 3.53
CA ARG A 488 -8.15 14.93 2.35
C ARG A 488 -6.96 15.82 2.04
N HIS A 489 -5.85 15.21 1.64
CA HIS A 489 -4.68 15.97 1.23
C HIS A 489 -4.99 16.74 -0.06
N ASP A 490 -4.75 18.04 -0.04
CA ASP A 490 -4.86 18.93 -1.18
C ASP A 490 -3.44 19.25 -1.66
N VAL A 491 -3.08 18.80 -2.86
CA VAL A 491 -1.76 19.10 -3.45
C VAL A 491 -1.73 20.48 -4.12
N ALA A 492 -2.89 21.12 -4.29
CA ALA A 492 -2.90 22.52 -4.68
C ALA A 492 -2.37 23.37 -3.51
N PRO A 493 -1.55 24.40 -3.79
CA PRO A 493 -1.24 25.39 -2.77
C PRO A 493 -2.55 25.97 -2.23
N PRO A 494 -2.63 26.32 -0.93
CA PRO A 494 -3.81 27.00 -0.39
C PRO A 494 -4.10 28.20 -1.28
N THR A 495 -5.25 28.18 -1.96
CA THR A 495 -5.61 29.28 -2.85
C THR A 495 -5.64 30.56 -2.04
N GLN A 496 -4.92 31.58 -2.50
CA GLN A 496 -5.15 32.94 -2.02
C GLN A 496 -6.64 33.29 -2.22
N ALA A 497 -7.14 34.24 -1.43
CA ALA A 497 -8.56 34.63 -1.37
C ALA A 497 -9.25 34.67 -2.75
N PRO A 498 -10.58 34.42 -2.83
CA PRO A 498 -11.32 34.34 -4.10
C PRO A 498 -10.90 35.45 -5.05
N VAL A 499 -10.26 35.07 -6.15
CA VAL A 499 -9.88 36.05 -7.17
C VAL A 499 -11.07 36.15 -8.10
N ALA A 500 -11.89 37.18 -7.89
CA ALA A 500 -12.86 37.59 -8.90
C ALA A 500 -12.07 38.02 -10.14
N VAL A 501 -11.87 37.11 -11.09
CA VAL A 501 -11.22 37.42 -12.36
C VAL A 501 -12.33 37.81 -13.32
N PRO A 502 -12.38 39.07 -13.77
CA PRO A 502 -13.38 39.49 -14.75
C PRO A 502 -13.05 38.85 -16.12
N GLY A 503 -13.93 37.98 -16.61
CA GLY A 503 -13.88 37.48 -17.99
C GLY A 503 -13.07 36.20 -18.22
N SER A 504 -12.86 35.86 -19.49
CA SER A 504 -12.33 34.59 -20.03
C SER A 504 -10.84 34.32 -19.76
N THR A 505 -10.27 34.87 -18.69
CA THR A 505 -8.85 34.68 -18.36
C THR A 505 -8.68 33.34 -17.63
N ALA A 506 -7.74 32.52 -18.10
CA ALA A 506 -7.46 31.25 -17.46
C ALA A 506 -6.88 31.43 -16.05
N HIS A 507 -7.42 30.70 -15.08
CA HIS A 507 -6.87 30.54 -13.75
C HIS A 507 -5.92 29.36 -13.75
N VAL A 508 -4.66 29.57 -13.33
CA VAL A 508 -3.65 28.50 -13.31
C VAL A 508 -3.20 28.25 -11.88
N VAL A 509 -3.42 27.02 -11.40
CA VAL A 509 -2.89 26.54 -10.13
C VAL A 509 -1.72 25.59 -10.40
N GLN A 510 -0.58 25.85 -9.79
CA GLN A 510 0.62 25.02 -9.97
C GLN A 510 0.64 23.94 -8.88
N ILE A 511 0.53 22.68 -9.27
CA ILE A 511 0.86 21.56 -8.38
C ILE A 511 2.38 21.57 -8.26
N THR A 512 2.87 22.07 -7.13
CA THR A 512 4.30 22.20 -6.89
C THR A 512 4.90 20.82 -6.68
N GLN A 513 6.00 20.56 -7.37
CA GLN A 513 6.76 19.32 -7.27
C GLN A 513 7.57 19.27 -5.97
N TYR A 514 6.95 19.50 -4.81
CA TYR A 514 7.62 19.37 -3.54
C TYR A 514 7.88 17.88 -3.29
N ARG A 515 9.10 17.46 -3.64
CA ARG A 515 9.60 16.07 -3.67
C ARG A 515 8.87 15.19 -4.71
N GLN A 516 9.52 15.00 -5.87
CA GLN A 516 9.03 14.22 -7.02
C GLN A 516 8.46 12.83 -6.66
N ASP A 517 9.00 12.20 -5.62
CA ASP A 517 8.60 10.88 -5.16
C ASP A 517 7.33 10.87 -4.29
N GLN A 518 6.90 12.02 -3.77
CA GLN A 518 5.93 12.06 -2.68
C GLN A 518 4.48 12.18 -3.08
N HIS A 519 4.12 12.65 -4.28
CA HIS A 519 2.69 12.89 -4.62
C HIS A 519 2.27 12.53 -6.05
N LEU A 520 3.24 12.17 -6.91
CA LEU A 520 3.06 11.87 -8.32
C LEU A 520 2.73 10.39 -8.55
N GLY A 521 1.96 10.08 -9.59
CA GLY A 521 1.57 8.72 -9.97
C GLY A 521 0.28 8.21 -9.33
N ALA A 522 -0.45 9.03 -8.58
CA ALA A 522 -1.72 8.67 -7.95
C ALA A 522 -2.89 9.47 -8.53
N SER A 523 -4.06 8.84 -8.56
CA SER A 523 -5.32 9.48 -8.94
C SER A 523 -5.65 10.64 -8.00
N ARG A 524 -6.16 11.72 -8.58
CA ARG A 524 -6.58 12.95 -7.92
C ARG A 524 -7.91 13.41 -8.48
N GLU A 525 -8.59 14.16 -7.64
CA GLU A 525 -9.81 14.85 -7.98
C GLU A 525 -9.57 16.36 -7.92
N VAL A 526 -9.66 17.00 -9.09
CA VAL A 526 -9.71 18.44 -9.21
C VAL A 526 -11.13 18.91 -8.94
N LEU A 527 -11.29 19.76 -7.92
CA LEU A 527 -12.54 20.42 -7.59
C LEU A 527 -12.42 21.90 -7.89
N VAL A 528 -13.38 22.42 -8.64
CA VAL A 528 -13.50 23.86 -8.93
C VAL A 528 -14.83 24.35 -8.38
N ASP A 529 -14.78 25.13 -7.31
CA ASP A 529 -15.94 25.85 -6.80
C ASP A 529 -16.14 27.11 -7.66
N VAL A 530 -17.31 27.26 -8.26
CA VAL A 530 -17.62 28.35 -9.19
C VAL A 530 -18.97 28.99 -8.87
N GLU A 531 -19.14 30.23 -9.30
CA GLU A 531 -20.42 30.93 -9.30
C GLU A 531 -20.68 31.52 -10.68
N ALA A 532 -21.83 31.20 -11.29
CA ALA A 532 -22.18 31.66 -12.64
C ALA A 532 -23.47 32.47 -12.63
N GLY A 533 -23.49 33.62 -13.30
CA GLY A 533 -24.71 34.45 -13.43
C GLY A 533 -25.80 33.82 -14.31
N ALA A 534 -25.41 32.94 -15.23
CA ALA A 534 -26.30 32.17 -16.12
C ALA A 534 -25.68 30.81 -16.41
N ALA A 535 -26.48 29.86 -16.91
CA ALA A 535 -25.96 28.56 -17.34
C ALA A 535 -24.93 28.74 -18.47
N THR A 536 -23.77 28.10 -18.32
CA THR A 536 -22.61 28.31 -19.20
C THR A 536 -21.63 27.14 -19.08
N THR A 537 -20.40 27.27 -19.60
CA THR A 537 -19.37 26.23 -19.54
C THR A 537 -18.08 26.69 -18.85
N LEU A 538 -17.33 25.69 -18.38
CA LEU A 538 -15.99 25.84 -17.82
C LEU A 538 -15.12 24.76 -18.44
N THR A 539 -13.90 25.10 -18.85
CA THR A 539 -12.90 24.06 -19.20
C THR A 539 -11.88 23.90 -18.09
N VAL A 540 -11.47 22.65 -17.88
CA VAL A 540 -10.40 22.27 -16.94
C VAL A 540 -9.39 21.46 -17.72
N GLN A 541 -8.11 21.75 -17.56
CA GLN A 541 -6.98 21.00 -18.11
C GLN A 541 -5.94 20.78 -17.02
N VAL A 542 -5.34 19.59 -16.96
CA VAL A 542 -4.27 19.25 -16.01
C VAL A 542 -3.04 18.84 -16.79
N GLY A 543 -1.93 19.55 -16.61
CA GLY A 543 -0.71 19.35 -17.37
C GLY A 543 -0.94 19.47 -18.87
N ALA A 544 -0.42 18.51 -19.63
CA ALA A 544 -0.61 18.39 -21.07
C ALA A 544 -1.79 17.47 -21.45
N GLY A 545 -2.61 17.04 -20.48
CA GLY A 545 -3.72 16.11 -20.72
C GLY A 545 -4.90 16.72 -21.47
N GLU A 546 -5.91 15.89 -21.73
CA GLU A 546 -7.16 16.26 -22.40
C GLU A 546 -7.80 17.52 -21.77
N VAL A 547 -8.45 18.38 -22.55
CA VAL A 547 -9.27 19.49 -22.04
C VAL A 547 -10.69 18.99 -21.80
N SER A 548 -11.18 19.07 -20.56
CA SER A 548 -12.55 18.66 -20.21
C SER A 548 -13.47 19.87 -20.14
N THR A 549 -14.59 19.84 -20.84
CA THR A 549 -15.63 20.89 -20.81
C THR A 549 -16.77 20.47 -19.90
N HIS A 550 -17.16 21.36 -18.99
CA HIS A 550 -18.18 21.12 -17.98
C HIS A 550 -19.30 22.14 -18.10
N ASN A 551 -20.54 21.69 -17.97
CA ASN A 551 -21.70 22.57 -17.86
C ASN A 551 -21.79 23.11 -16.42
N VAL A 552 -21.94 24.41 -16.30
CA VAL A 552 -22.08 25.13 -15.03
C VAL A 552 -23.47 25.77 -15.01
N PRO A 553 -24.41 25.32 -14.17
CA PRO A 553 -25.71 25.97 -14.05
C PRO A 553 -25.56 27.36 -13.39
N ALA A 554 -26.59 28.19 -13.50
CA ALA A 554 -26.63 29.47 -12.80
C ALA A 554 -26.58 29.26 -11.27
N GLY A 555 -25.88 30.15 -10.57
CA GLY A 555 -25.63 30.07 -9.12
C GLY A 555 -24.31 29.40 -8.76
N VAL A 556 -24.20 28.95 -7.51
CA VAL A 556 -23.01 28.29 -6.98
C VAL A 556 -22.99 26.82 -7.37
N SER A 557 -21.89 26.36 -7.96
CA SER A 557 -21.70 24.99 -8.41
C SER A 557 -20.30 24.49 -8.09
N ARG A 558 -20.15 23.17 -8.09
CA ARG A 558 -18.85 22.50 -7.98
C ARG A 558 -18.63 21.65 -9.22
N VAL A 559 -17.59 21.98 -9.99
CA VAL A 559 -17.11 21.18 -11.11
C VAL A 559 -16.05 20.20 -10.61
N ARG A 560 -16.04 18.99 -11.18
CA ARG A 560 -15.15 17.91 -10.80
C ARG A 560 -14.43 17.36 -12.01
N ARG A 561 -13.15 17.09 -11.86
CA ARG A 561 -12.36 16.33 -12.83
C ARG A 561 -11.49 15.30 -12.13
N VAL A 562 -11.48 14.06 -12.59
CA VAL A 562 -10.54 13.04 -12.09
C VAL A 562 -9.39 12.89 -13.07
N VAL A 563 -8.16 12.82 -12.54
CA VAL A 563 -6.91 12.68 -13.30
C VAL A 563 -5.91 11.83 -12.51
N THR A 564 -4.93 11.24 -13.17
CA THR A 564 -3.76 10.65 -12.50
C THR A 564 -2.57 11.55 -12.77
N LEU A 565 -1.92 12.03 -11.70
CA LEU A 565 -0.74 12.90 -11.88
C LEU A 565 0.42 12.04 -12.42
N PRO A 566 1.16 12.47 -13.45
CA PRO A 566 2.25 11.66 -14.01
C PRO A 566 3.38 11.43 -13.00
N ALA A 567 3.73 10.17 -12.76
CA ALA A 567 4.81 9.74 -11.86
C ALA A 567 6.20 10.23 -12.29
N ASP A 568 6.39 10.46 -13.58
CA ASP A 568 7.62 10.90 -14.24
C ASP A 568 7.67 12.42 -14.48
N ALA A 569 6.69 13.19 -13.97
CA ALA A 569 6.67 14.63 -14.15
C ALA A 569 7.93 15.28 -13.56
N SER A 570 8.72 15.92 -14.42
CA SER A 570 9.96 16.61 -14.06
C SER A 570 9.78 18.11 -13.77
N ALA A 571 8.58 18.65 -14.03
CA ALA A 571 8.21 20.04 -13.76
C ALA A 571 6.90 20.13 -12.96
N ASN A 572 6.55 21.33 -12.51
CA ASN A 572 5.23 21.60 -11.92
C ASN A 572 4.12 21.27 -12.93
N ILE A 573 3.02 20.73 -12.42
CA ILE A 573 1.86 20.36 -13.24
C ILE A 573 0.82 21.49 -13.12
N PRO A 574 0.58 22.27 -14.18
CA PRO A 574 -0.45 23.30 -14.14
C PRO A 574 -1.85 22.67 -14.16
N VAL A 575 -2.75 23.18 -13.33
CA VAL A 575 -4.19 23.00 -13.45
C VAL A 575 -4.75 24.30 -14.01
N THR A 576 -5.13 24.28 -15.29
CA THR A 576 -5.65 25.43 -16.03
C THR A 576 -7.16 25.35 -16.06
N VAL A 577 -7.82 26.34 -15.49
CA VAL A 577 -9.27 26.49 -15.45
C VAL A 577 -9.65 27.70 -16.29
N THR A 578 -10.39 27.50 -17.38
CA THR A 578 -10.80 28.59 -18.28
C THR A 578 -12.32 28.80 -18.19
N PRO A 579 -12.78 29.80 -17.42
CA PRO A 579 -14.19 30.13 -17.31
C PRO A 579 -14.72 30.79 -18.60
N ALA A 580 -15.95 30.48 -18.97
CA ALA A 580 -16.71 31.33 -19.90
C ALA A 580 -17.02 32.69 -19.24
N ALA A 581 -17.41 33.68 -20.06
CA ALA A 581 -17.78 35.00 -19.56
C ALA A 581 -18.94 34.89 -18.53
N GLY A 582 -18.79 35.56 -17.39
CA GLY A 582 -19.79 35.56 -16.32
C GLY A 582 -19.68 34.42 -15.29
N VAL A 583 -18.59 33.65 -15.32
CA VAL A 583 -18.25 32.66 -14.28
C VAL A 583 -17.13 33.18 -13.40
N THR A 584 -17.31 33.09 -12.08
CA THR A 584 -16.27 33.36 -11.08
C THR A 584 -15.73 32.05 -10.54
N VAL A 585 -14.41 31.87 -10.55
CA VAL A 585 -13.73 30.72 -9.91
C VAL A 585 -13.39 31.09 -8.47
N ASN A 586 -14.05 30.46 -7.50
CA ASN A 586 -13.90 30.74 -6.08
C ASN A 586 -12.72 29.97 -5.47
N ARG A 587 -12.56 28.70 -5.85
CA ARG A 587 -11.52 27.81 -5.32
C ARG A 587 -11.19 26.71 -6.31
N VAL A 588 -9.92 26.35 -6.39
CA VAL A 588 -9.43 25.14 -7.06
C VAL A 588 -8.72 24.28 -6.02
N SER A 589 -9.13 23.03 -5.89
CA SER A 589 -8.51 22.02 -5.02
C SER A 589 -8.12 20.81 -5.85
N VAL A 590 -7.03 20.13 -5.48
CA VAL A 590 -6.58 18.88 -6.10
C VAL A 590 -6.41 17.84 -5.01
N LEU A 591 -7.48 17.09 -4.76
CA LEU A 591 -7.60 16.21 -3.61
C LEU A 591 -7.16 14.79 -3.94
N ALA A 592 -6.65 14.08 -2.94
CA ALA A 592 -6.50 12.64 -2.99
C ALA A 592 -7.85 11.95 -3.19
N VAL A 593 -7.89 10.99 -4.12
CA VAL A 593 -8.99 10.03 -4.28
C VAL A 593 -8.48 8.61 -4.32
#